data_AF-A0A452TMW7-F1
#
_entry.id   AF-A0A452TMW7-F1
#
_cell.length_a   1.000
_cell.length_b   1.000
_cell.length_c   1.000
_cell.angle_alpha   90.00
_cell.angle_beta   90.00
_cell.angle_gamma   90.00
#
_symmetry.space_group_name_H-M   'P 1'
#
loop_
_entity.id
_entity.type
_entity.pdbx_description
1 polymer ?
#
loop_
_entity_poly.entity_id
_entity_poly.type
_entity_poly.pdbx_seq_one_letter_code
_entity_poly.pdbx_strand_id
1 'polypeptide(L)'
;MGITDFEDMKAISRHTRVLLGIEEPLFSRTITLPYRDNIGLFLERKGHTGVKSDSLTFSEFVQAAGLQDYAPKITTPEENEALHYTEP
;
A
#
# COMPACT_ATOMS: atom_id res chain seq x y z
N MET A 1 -19.92 -28.90 -6.44
CA MET A 1 -19.36 -29.66 -7.57
C MET A 1 -18.17 -30.56 -7.21
N GLY A 2 -17.73 -30.66 -5.94
CA GLY A 2 -16.83 -31.74 -5.50
C GLY A 2 -15.50 -31.87 -6.25
N ILE A 3 -15.02 -30.79 -6.89
CA ILE A 3 -13.80 -30.82 -7.71
C ILE A 3 -12.62 -30.82 -6.75
N THR A 4 -11.89 -31.93 -6.72
CA THR A 4 -10.71 -32.13 -5.87
C THR A 4 -9.41 -32.24 -6.67
N ASP A 5 -9.51 -32.48 -7.97
CA ASP A 5 -8.34 -32.56 -8.84
C ASP A 5 -7.84 -31.18 -9.27
N PHE A 6 -6.52 -31.03 -9.28
CA PHE A 6 -5.87 -29.76 -9.59
C PHE A 6 -5.90 -29.45 -11.10
N GLU A 7 -5.86 -30.45 -11.97
CA GLU A 7 -5.90 -30.21 -13.42
C GLU A 7 -7.29 -29.73 -13.85
N ASP A 8 -8.35 -30.30 -13.27
CA ASP A 8 -9.72 -29.83 -13.45
C ASP A 8 -9.86 -28.35 -13.03
N MET A 9 -9.25 -27.95 -11.91
CA MET A 9 -9.23 -26.56 -11.46
C MET A 9 -8.58 -25.63 -12.50
N LYS A 10 -7.41 -26.00 -13.05
CA LYS A 10 -6.74 -25.21 -14.10
C LYS A 10 -7.57 -25.10 -15.37
N ALA A 11 -8.19 -26.20 -15.80
CA ALA A 11 -9.01 -26.23 -17.01
C ALA A 11 -10.19 -25.26 -16.91
N ILE A 12 -10.89 -25.27 -15.77
CA ILE A 12 -11.99 -24.34 -15.48
C ILE A 12 -11.49 -22.89 -15.48
N SER A 13 -10.39 -22.61 -14.78
CA SER A 13 -9.81 -21.26 -14.75
C SER A 13 -9.44 -20.74 -16.14
N ARG A 14 -8.80 -21.58 -16.96
CA ARG A 14 -8.45 -21.23 -18.35
C ARG A 14 -9.68 -20.94 -19.20
N HIS A 15 -10.71 -21.78 -19.15
CA HIS A 15 -11.93 -21.58 -19.94
C HIS A 15 -12.70 -20.35 -19.50
N THR A 16 -12.84 -20.14 -18.19
CA THR A 16 -13.47 -18.94 -17.62
C THR A 16 -12.76 -17.68 -18.11
N ARG A 17 -11.43 -17.71 -18.14
CA ARG A 17 -10.64 -16.59 -18.63
C ARG A 17 -10.88 -16.29 -20.10
N VAL A 18 -10.87 -17.32 -20.96
CA VAL A 18 -11.16 -17.16 -22.40
C VAL A 18 -12.55 -16.58 -22.61
N LEU A 19 -13.55 -17.04 -21.86
CA LEU A 19 -14.92 -16.53 -21.93
C LEU A 19 -15.03 -15.06 -21.52
N LEU A 20 -14.25 -14.65 -20.52
CA LEU A 20 -14.23 -13.27 -20.02
C LEU A 20 -13.27 -12.35 -20.79
N GLY A 21 -12.50 -12.88 -21.75
CA GLY A 21 -11.51 -12.10 -22.51
C GLY A 21 -10.36 -11.53 -21.68
N ILE A 22 -10.07 -12.13 -20.53
CA ILE A 22 -8.95 -11.73 -19.65
C ILE A 22 -7.66 -12.49 -20.02
N GLU A 23 -6.50 -11.91 -19.72
CA GLU A 23 -5.21 -12.59 -19.93
C GLU A 23 -4.82 -13.47 -18.73
N GLU A 24 -3.92 -14.44 -18.97
CA GLU A 24 -3.35 -15.26 -17.88
C GLU A 24 -2.51 -14.34 -16.99
N PRO A 25 -2.81 -14.22 -15.69
CA PRO A 25 -1.98 -13.43 -14.80
C PRO A 25 -0.59 -14.05 -14.75
N LEU A 26 0.44 -13.21 -14.86
CA LEU A 26 1.80 -13.63 -14.59
C LEU A 26 1.92 -14.00 -13.11
N PHE A 27 2.00 -15.30 -12.81
CA PHE A 27 2.24 -15.82 -11.45
C PHE A 27 3.64 -15.51 -10.90
N SER A 28 4.41 -14.66 -11.60
CA SER A 28 5.65 -14.06 -11.10
C SER A 28 5.41 -12.79 -10.29
N ARG A 29 4.17 -12.27 -10.23
CA ARG A 29 3.85 -11.11 -9.41
C ARG A 29 3.90 -11.49 -7.93
N THR A 30 4.79 -10.85 -7.19
CA THR A 30 4.85 -11.01 -5.74
C THR A 30 3.54 -10.56 -5.10
N ILE A 31 2.97 -11.36 -4.21
CA ILE A 31 1.80 -11.00 -3.39
C ILE A 31 2.16 -10.08 -2.22
N THR A 32 3.39 -9.56 -2.18
CA THR A 32 3.82 -8.63 -1.15
C THR A 32 3.00 -7.35 -1.26
N LEU A 33 2.46 -6.90 -0.13
CA LEU A 33 1.92 -5.55 -0.04
C LEU A 33 2.99 -4.56 -0.48
N PRO A 34 2.63 -3.51 -1.25
CA PRO A 34 3.57 -2.44 -1.56
C PRO A 34 4.13 -1.87 -0.26
N TYR A 35 5.39 -1.42 -0.31
CA TYR A 35 6.00 -0.70 0.80
C TYR A 35 5.07 0.46 1.20
N ARG A 36 4.75 0.55 2.49
CA ARG A 36 3.86 1.60 2.99
C ARG A 36 4.67 2.76 3.51
N ASP A 37 4.26 3.97 3.16
CA ASP A 37 4.84 5.19 3.71
C ASP A 37 4.62 5.26 5.22
N ASN A 38 5.52 5.94 5.93
CA ASN A 38 5.41 6.15 7.38
C ASN A 38 4.06 6.76 7.77
N ILE A 39 3.51 7.62 6.90
CA ILE A 39 2.17 8.20 7.08
C ILE A 39 1.10 7.10 7.00
N GLY A 40 1.17 6.21 6.00
CA GLY A 40 0.22 5.10 5.87
C GLY A 40 0.22 4.19 7.09
N LEU A 41 1.40 3.80 7.55
CA LEU A 41 1.56 2.97 8.75
C LEU A 41 1.02 3.65 10.01
N PHE A 42 1.22 4.96 10.15
CA PHE A 42 0.64 5.74 11.25
C PHE A 42 -0.89 5.77 11.19
N LEU A 43 -1.46 6.03 10.01
CA LEU A 43 -2.90 6.14 9.83
C LEU A 43 -3.63 4.81 10.04
N GLU A 44 -3.02 3.68 9.66
CA GLU A 44 -3.54 2.35 9.99
C GLU A 44 -3.66 2.15 11.49
N ARG A 45 -2.63 2.55 12.24
CA ARG A 45 -2.60 2.42 13.69
C ARG A 45 -3.56 3.41 14.37
N LYS A 46 -3.72 4.60 13.80
CA LYS A 46 -4.63 5.65 14.29
C LYS A 46 -6.09 5.42 13.92
N GLY A 47 -6.38 4.65 12.86
CA GLY A 47 -7.73 4.37 12.39
C GLY A 47 -8.55 3.47 13.33
N HIS A 48 -7.92 2.85 14.32
CA HIS A 48 -8.62 2.08 15.36
C HIS A 48 -9.27 3.00 16.39
N THR A 49 -10.41 2.58 16.95
CA THR A 49 -11.09 3.33 18.01
C THR A 49 -10.44 3.07 19.38
N GLY A 50 -10.32 4.11 20.21
CA GLY A 50 -9.96 3.98 21.62
C GLY A 50 -8.85 4.95 22.06
N VAL A 51 -8.72 5.12 23.38
CA VAL A 51 -7.87 6.15 24.01
C VAL A 51 -6.42 6.13 23.51
N LYS A 52 -5.87 4.93 23.25
CA LYS A 52 -4.49 4.77 22.77
C LYS A 52 -4.29 5.27 21.34
N SER A 53 -5.29 5.07 20.48
CA SER A 53 -5.25 5.53 19.09
C SER A 53 -5.50 7.04 19.01
N ASP A 54 -6.42 7.53 19.85
CA ASP A 54 -6.75 8.95 19.95
C ASP A 54 -5.56 9.78 20.44
N SER A 55 -4.77 9.24 21.38
CA SER A 55 -3.57 9.90 21.91
C SER A 55 -2.35 9.78 20.99
N LEU A 56 -2.37 8.91 19.97
CA LEU A 56 -1.18 8.62 19.16
C LEU A 56 -0.82 9.80 18.25
N THR A 57 0.37 10.34 18.46
CA THR A 57 0.93 11.42 17.61
C THR A 57 1.91 10.84 16.57
N PHE A 58 1.98 11.48 15.40
CA PHE A 58 2.88 11.04 14.33
C PHE A 58 4.36 11.06 14.74
N SER A 59 4.79 12.11 15.45
CA SER A 59 6.17 12.23 15.95
C SER A 59 6.56 11.08 16.88
N GLU A 60 5.68 10.76 17.84
CA GLU A 60 5.88 9.64 18.78
C GLU A 60 5.92 8.30 18.04
N PHE A 61 5.07 8.13 17.03
CA PHE A 61 5.06 6.93 16.18
C PHE A 61 6.39 6.76 15.43
N VAL A 62 6.88 7.83 14.79
CA VAL A 62 8.15 7.81 14.04
C VAL A 62 9.33 7.55 14.97
N GLN A 63 9.35 8.17 16.15
CA GLN A 63 10.39 7.97 17.14
C GLN A 63 10.40 6.53 17.68
N ALA A 64 9.23 6.00 18.05
CA ALA A 64 9.09 4.64 18.59
C ALA A 64 9.41 3.57 17.54
N ALA A 65 9.11 3.83 16.27
CA ALA A 65 9.40 2.91 15.17
C ALA A 65 10.82 3.05 14.60
N GLY A 66 11.61 4.04 15.05
CA GLY A 66 12.96 4.29 14.52
C GLY A 66 12.95 4.75 13.06
N LEU A 67 11.87 5.39 12.61
CA LEU A 67 11.62 5.74 11.20
C LEU A 67 12.09 7.17 10.85
N GLN A 68 12.98 7.77 11.65
CA GLN A 68 13.34 9.18 11.52
C GLN A 68 13.95 9.52 10.15
N ASP A 69 14.79 8.63 9.62
CA ASP A 69 15.48 8.84 8.33
C ASP A 69 14.53 8.82 7.12
N TYR A 70 13.33 8.24 7.29
CA TYR A 70 12.32 8.08 6.24
C TYR A 70 11.11 8.98 6.45
N ALA A 71 11.16 9.87 7.45
CA ALA A 71 10.09 10.81 7.69
C ALA A 71 9.93 11.72 6.45
N PRO A 72 8.70 11.92 5.94
CA PRO A 72 8.48 12.84 4.84
C PRO A 72 8.89 14.23 5.28
N LYS A 73 9.74 14.88 4.48
CA LYS A 73 10.06 16.30 4.66
C LYS A 73 8.77 17.06 4.40
N ILE A 74 8.13 17.54 5.46
CA ILE A 74 6.96 18.39 5.37
C ILE A 74 7.46 19.73 4.84
N THR A 75 7.48 19.92 3.52
CA THR A 75 7.63 21.25 2.95
C THR A 75 6.34 21.99 3.24
N THR A 76 6.43 23.08 3.99
CA THR A 76 5.33 24.01 4.17
C THR A 76 4.82 24.45 2.79
N PRO A 77 3.50 24.65 2.60
CA PRO A 77 2.95 25.02 1.28
C PRO A 77 3.57 26.29 0.68
N GLU A 78 4.16 27.15 1.51
CA GLU A 78 4.90 28.35 1.10
C GLU A 78 6.17 28.05 0.26
N GLU A 79 6.80 26.89 0.43
CA GLU A 79 8.00 26.51 -0.34
C GLU A 79 7.66 25.90 -1.71
N ASN A 80 6.42 25.43 -1.89
CA ASN A 80 5.98 24.79 -3.14
C ASN A 80 5.78 25.81 -4.27
N GLU A 81 5.47 27.07 -3.95
CA GLU A 81 5.36 28.16 -4.94
C GLU A 81 6.73 28.67 -5.40
N ALA A 82 7.77 28.60 -4.56
CA ALA A 82 9.13 29.04 -4.90
C ALA A 82 9.84 28.10 -5.89
N LEU A 83 9.44 26.83 -5.96
CA LEU A 83 10.03 25.82 -6.84
C LEU A 83 9.49 25.85 -8.28
N HIS A 84 8.47 26.66 -8.57
CA HIS A 84 7.88 26.78 -9.92
C HIS A 84 8.36 27.99 -10.74
N TYR A 85 9.24 28.85 -10.20
CA TYR A 85 9.69 30.08 -10.88
C TYR A 85 11.19 30.15 -11.18
N THR A 86 11.92 29.05 -11.07
CA THR A 86 13.35 29.05 -11.43
C THR A 86 13.68 27.94 -12.41
N GLU A 87 13.29 28.09 -13.67
CA GLU A 87 14.09 27.60 -14.81
C GLU A 87 14.09 28.65 -15.95
N PRO A 88 15.25 28.84 -16.62
CA PRO A 88 15.56 29.97 -17.52
C PRO A 88 14.93 29.93 -18.92
#